data_AF-A0A067EH56-F1
#
_entry.id   AF-A0A067EH56-F1
#
_cell.length_a   1.000
_cell.length_b   1.000
_cell.length_c   1.000
_cell.angle_alpha   90.00
_cell.angle_beta   90.00
_cell.angle_gamma   90.00
#
_symmetry.space_group_name_H-M   'P 1'
#
loop_
_entity.id
_entity.type
_entity.pdbx_description
1 polymer ?
#
loop_
_entity_poly.entity_id
_entity_poly.type
_entity_poly.pdbx_seq_one_letter_code
_entity_poly.pdbx_strand_id
1 'polypeptide(L)'
;ERHWASPGMAATLQAAINAPPSDRLKQILSMTPRLLDVYFAIALRDVNDSLICALIPQLMARNATLFLDKNFSYEVRKRLLEFLLAAFQRSPDFIALLKKPIMDRLAEAYDSPAKMELALQLCWAIGEHGGGGASHKDAARELFENLELLLYENLSSSVGLRQEASVGPDSENYRKSSQSRLLCFVVTAIAKLATYHRELLPRARVSLGKVARSRISDARVWKRARDYLGLMNDPAICLSILGPSRPSQHDIQKPGTVNWSEGGRKMVAHFPFYILGDQKGPPFRDFTISDILPRK
;
A
#
# COMPACT_ATOMS: atom_id res chain seq x y z
N GLU A 1 -34.38 -15.27 -1.29
CA GLU A 1 -33.26 -15.48 -2.22
C GLU A 1 -32.16 -16.25 -1.51
N ARG A 2 -31.54 -17.28 -2.11
CA ARG A 2 -30.44 -18.01 -1.47
C ARG A 2 -29.20 -17.12 -1.46
N HIS A 3 -28.53 -16.98 -0.32
CA HIS A 3 -27.25 -16.28 -0.25
C HIS A 3 -26.27 -16.91 -1.25
N TRP A 4 -25.68 -16.08 -2.12
CA TRP A 4 -24.70 -16.49 -3.14
C TRP A 4 -23.46 -17.20 -2.55
N ALA A 5 -23.20 -16.99 -1.25
CA ALA A 5 -22.14 -17.65 -0.49
C ALA A 5 -22.59 -18.95 0.20
N SER A 6 -23.82 -19.43 -0.01
CA SER A 6 -24.28 -20.67 0.60
C SER A 6 -23.56 -21.90 0.01
N PRO A 7 -23.23 -22.92 0.81
CA PRO A 7 -22.58 -24.14 0.33
C PRO A 7 -23.36 -24.83 -0.80
N GLY A 8 -24.69 -24.78 -0.76
CA GLY A 8 -25.55 -25.31 -1.83
C GLY A 8 -25.42 -24.55 -3.14
N MET A 9 -25.33 -23.22 -3.12
CA MET A 9 -25.09 -22.43 -4.34
C MET A 9 -23.68 -22.66 -4.89
N ALA A 10 -22.67 -22.77 -4.01
CA ALA A 10 -21.31 -23.10 -4.41
C ALA A 10 -21.22 -24.48 -5.11
N ALA A 11 -21.89 -25.50 -4.56
CA ALA A 11 -21.96 -26.83 -5.18
C ALA A 11 -22.67 -26.81 -6.55
N THR A 12 -23.75 -26.02 -6.67
CA THR A 12 -24.48 -25.86 -7.94
C THR A 12 -23.64 -25.15 -9.01
N LEU A 13 -22.90 -24.11 -8.61
CA LEU A 13 -21.96 -23.40 -9.49
C LEU A 13 -20.79 -24.29 -9.92
N GLN A 14 -20.26 -25.10 -8.99
CA GLN A 14 -19.20 -26.06 -9.29
C GLN A 14 -19.66 -27.13 -10.29
N ALA A 15 -20.89 -27.65 -10.13
CA ALA A 15 -21.48 -28.57 -11.08
C ALA A 15 -21.67 -27.94 -12.47
N ALA A 16 -22.06 -26.67 -12.53
CA ALA A 16 -22.20 -25.93 -13.78
C ALA A 16 -20.87 -25.70 -14.52
N ILE A 17 -19.76 -25.63 -13.79
CA ILE A 17 -18.40 -25.48 -14.36
C ILE A 17 -17.85 -26.80 -14.88
N ASN A 18 -18.21 -27.91 -14.23
CA ASN A 18 -17.79 -29.24 -14.67
C ASN A 18 -18.55 -29.71 -15.92
N ALA A 19 -19.68 -29.05 -16.26
CA ALA A 19 -20.41 -29.25 -17.50
C ALA A 19 -19.86 -28.35 -18.63
N PRO A 20 -19.96 -28.74 -19.91
CA PRO A 20 -19.58 -27.88 -21.02
C PRO A 20 -20.37 -26.55 -20.95
N PRO A 21 -19.69 -25.39 -20.88
CA PRO A 21 -20.36 -24.12 -20.70
C PRO A 21 -21.19 -23.77 -21.93
N SER A 22 -22.43 -23.34 -21.71
CA SER A 22 -23.30 -22.86 -22.78
C SER A 22 -22.69 -21.63 -23.45
N ASP A 23 -22.98 -21.42 -24.73
CA ASP A 23 -22.45 -20.25 -25.47
C ASP A 23 -22.91 -18.93 -24.84
N ARG A 24 -24.11 -18.91 -24.25
CA ARG A 24 -24.61 -17.78 -23.47
C ARG A 24 -23.74 -17.49 -22.25
N LEU A 25 -23.29 -18.52 -21.51
CA LEU A 25 -22.41 -18.34 -20.36
C LEU A 25 -21.05 -17.80 -20.80
N LYS A 26 -20.45 -18.36 -21.86
CA LYS A 26 -19.18 -17.86 -22.42
C LYS A 26 -19.28 -16.38 -22.81
N GLN A 27 -20.38 -15.99 -23.45
CA GLN A 27 -20.61 -14.61 -23.85
C GLN A 27 -20.76 -13.68 -22.63
N ILE A 28 -21.50 -14.09 -21.60
CA ILE A 28 -21.66 -13.29 -20.37
C ILE A 28 -20.31 -13.13 -19.64
N LEU A 29 -19.53 -14.21 -19.50
CA LEU A 29 -18.21 -14.16 -18.85
C LEU A 29 -17.23 -13.26 -19.61
N SER A 30 -17.30 -13.23 -20.94
CA SER A 30 -16.43 -12.36 -21.76
C SER A 30 -16.88 -10.89 -21.78
N MET A 31 -18.19 -10.62 -21.71
CA MET A 31 -18.72 -9.25 -21.72
C MET A 31 -18.64 -8.55 -20.37
N THR A 32 -18.82 -9.28 -19.27
CA THR A 32 -18.93 -8.70 -17.92
C THR A 32 -17.73 -7.83 -17.53
N PRO A 33 -16.45 -8.22 -17.74
CA PRO A 33 -15.32 -7.35 -17.42
C PRO A 33 -15.36 -6.00 -18.17
N ARG A 34 -15.79 -5.99 -19.44
CA ARG A 34 -15.91 -4.76 -20.24
C ARG A 34 -17.02 -3.85 -19.73
N LEU A 35 -18.14 -4.43 -19.28
CA LEU A 35 -19.22 -3.67 -18.67
C LEU A 35 -18.79 -3.07 -17.32
N LEU A 36 -17.98 -3.80 -16.55
CA LEU A 36 -17.38 -3.28 -15.32
C LEU A 36 -16.43 -2.11 -15.61
N ASP A 37 -15.64 -2.16 -16.69
CA ASP A 37 -14.76 -1.04 -17.09
C ASP A 37 -15.57 0.24 -17.32
N VAL A 38 -16.68 0.15 -18.07
CA VAL A 38 -17.57 1.28 -18.34
C VAL A 38 -18.23 1.77 -17.04
N TYR A 39 -18.73 0.84 -16.22
CA TYR A 39 -19.37 1.18 -14.94
C TYR A 39 -18.41 1.91 -14.01
N PHE A 40 -17.19 1.41 -13.85
CA PHE A 40 -16.17 2.00 -12.99
C PHE A 40 -15.65 3.33 -13.54
N ALA A 41 -15.50 3.48 -14.86
CA ALA A 41 -15.13 4.74 -15.47
C ALA A 41 -16.19 5.82 -15.21
N ILE A 42 -17.48 5.49 -15.37
CA ILE A 42 -18.59 6.41 -15.08
C ILE A 42 -18.64 6.71 -13.58
N ALA A 43 -18.50 5.70 -12.71
CA ALA A 43 -18.50 5.89 -11.27
C ALA A 43 -17.39 6.85 -10.80
N LEU A 44 -16.15 6.66 -11.29
CA LEU A 44 -15.02 7.53 -10.94
C LEU A 44 -15.17 8.95 -11.49
N ARG A 45 -15.96 9.17 -12.54
CA ARG A 45 -16.16 10.50 -13.13
C ARG A 45 -17.34 11.26 -12.52
N ASP A 46 -18.49 10.58 -12.37
CA ASP A 46 -19.78 11.25 -12.20
C ASP A 46 -20.40 10.99 -10.81
N VAL A 47 -19.98 9.93 -10.10
CA VAL A 47 -20.57 9.54 -8.81
C VAL A 47 -19.89 10.27 -7.65
N ASN A 48 -20.70 10.74 -6.69
CA ASN A 48 -20.21 11.45 -5.51
C ASN A 48 -19.38 10.56 -4.56
N ASP A 49 -18.58 11.21 -3.71
CA ASP A 49 -17.67 10.52 -2.79
C ASP A 49 -18.39 9.60 -1.80
N SER A 50 -19.58 9.98 -1.31
CA SER A 50 -20.34 9.18 -0.35
C SER A 50 -20.76 7.81 -0.92
N LEU A 51 -21.19 7.78 -2.18
CA LEU A 51 -21.61 6.56 -2.87
C LEU A 51 -20.41 5.69 -3.23
N ILE A 52 -19.29 6.28 -3.65
CA ILE A 52 -18.05 5.51 -3.90
C ILE A 52 -17.53 4.91 -2.60
N CYS A 53 -17.51 5.69 -1.51
CA CYS A 53 -17.09 5.20 -0.20
C CYS A 53 -17.96 4.01 0.27
N ALA A 54 -19.27 4.06 0.02
CA ALA A 54 -20.18 2.95 0.31
C ALA A 54 -19.98 1.72 -0.62
N LEU A 55 -19.56 1.95 -1.87
CA LEU A 55 -19.31 0.89 -2.85
C LEU A 55 -18.04 0.10 -2.54
N ILE A 56 -16.98 0.75 -2.05
CA ILE A 56 -15.67 0.13 -1.80
C ILE A 56 -15.77 -1.15 -0.94
N PRO A 57 -16.40 -1.16 0.25
CA PRO A 57 -16.54 -2.38 1.05
C PRO A 57 -17.29 -3.51 0.34
N GLN A 58 -18.26 -3.18 -0.51
CA GLN A 58 -19.00 -4.17 -1.30
C GLN A 58 -18.09 -4.84 -2.33
N LEU A 59 -17.23 -4.06 -3.00
CA LEU A 59 -16.25 -4.60 -3.94
C LEU A 59 -15.20 -5.46 -3.25
N MET A 60 -14.72 -5.04 -2.07
CA MET A 60 -13.81 -5.84 -1.23
C MET A 60 -14.41 -7.20 -0.85
N ALA A 61 -15.68 -7.22 -0.44
CA ALA A 61 -16.38 -8.46 -0.12
C ALA A 61 -16.56 -9.36 -1.36
N ARG A 62 -16.88 -8.76 -2.52
CA ARG A 62 -17.08 -9.49 -3.78
C ARG A 62 -15.80 -10.08 -4.35
N ASN A 63 -14.62 -9.54 -4.04
CA ASN A 63 -13.33 -10.07 -4.48
C ASN A 63 -13.13 -11.56 -4.10
N ALA A 64 -13.73 -11.98 -2.98
CA ALA A 64 -13.66 -13.36 -2.48
C ALA A 64 -14.77 -14.27 -3.02
N THR A 65 -15.85 -13.73 -3.61
CA THR A 65 -17.06 -14.48 -3.99
C THR A 65 -17.38 -14.37 -5.49
N LEU A 66 -16.36 -14.48 -6.35
CA LEU A 66 -16.53 -14.45 -7.80
C LEU A 66 -16.90 -15.83 -8.35
N PHE A 67 -17.49 -15.83 -9.55
CA PHE A 67 -17.77 -17.05 -10.30
C PHE A 67 -16.46 -17.82 -10.56
N LEU A 68 -16.48 -19.14 -10.35
CA LEU A 68 -15.31 -20.02 -10.32
C LEU A 68 -14.74 -20.35 -11.73
N ASP A 69 -14.68 -19.36 -12.62
CA ASP A 69 -13.88 -19.39 -13.84
C ASP A 69 -12.58 -18.60 -13.63
N LYS A 70 -11.43 -19.20 -13.96
CA LYS A 70 -10.11 -18.64 -13.65
C LYS A 70 -9.84 -17.34 -14.42
N ASN A 71 -10.15 -17.31 -15.70
CA ASN A 71 -9.88 -16.16 -16.58
C ASN A 71 -10.80 -15.00 -16.22
N PHE A 72 -12.10 -15.28 -16.10
CA PHE A 72 -13.09 -14.32 -15.65
C PHE A 72 -12.76 -13.74 -14.27
N SER A 73 -12.48 -14.60 -13.28
CA SER A 73 -12.11 -14.16 -11.94
C SER A 73 -10.89 -13.24 -11.97
N TYR A 74 -9.85 -13.60 -12.75
CA TYR A 74 -8.66 -12.77 -12.88
C TYR A 74 -8.99 -11.39 -13.45
N GLU A 75 -9.70 -11.34 -14.58
CA GLU A 75 -10.07 -10.08 -15.26
C GLU A 75 -10.95 -9.19 -14.38
N VAL A 76 -11.92 -9.76 -13.65
CA VAL A 76 -12.77 -9.01 -12.72
C VAL A 76 -11.97 -8.50 -11.53
N ARG A 77 -11.15 -9.34 -10.88
CA ARG A 77 -10.34 -8.90 -9.73
C ARG A 77 -9.38 -7.78 -10.10
N LYS A 78 -8.75 -7.86 -11.26
CA LYS A 78 -7.87 -6.80 -11.76
C LYS A 78 -8.60 -5.47 -11.81
N ARG A 79 -9.80 -5.42 -12.41
CA ARG A 79 -10.62 -4.21 -12.52
C ARG A 79 -11.12 -3.69 -11.18
N LEU A 80 -11.50 -4.60 -10.27
CA LEU A 80 -11.87 -4.23 -8.91
C LEU A 80 -10.70 -3.53 -8.20
N LEU A 81 -9.49 -4.08 -8.29
CA LEU A 81 -8.30 -3.48 -7.69
C LEU A 81 -7.95 -2.14 -8.34
N GLU A 82 -7.99 -2.05 -9.67
CA GLU A 82 -7.75 -0.79 -10.39
C GLU A 82 -8.75 0.30 -9.99
N PHE A 83 -10.04 -0.04 -9.88
CA PHE A 83 -11.06 0.88 -9.39
C PHE A 83 -10.81 1.31 -7.94
N LEU A 84 -10.48 0.38 -7.04
CA LEU A 84 -10.20 0.69 -5.63
C LEU A 84 -9.03 1.67 -5.51
N LEU A 85 -7.93 1.41 -6.22
CA LEU A 85 -6.76 2.28 -6.22
C LEU A 85 -7.08 3.65 -6.81
N ALA A 86 -7.82 3.70 -7.92
CA ALA A 86 -8.25 4.96 -8.52
C ALA A 86 -9.19 5.75 -7.59
N ALA A 87 -10.06 5.08 -6.84
CA ALA A 87 -10.95 5.71 -5.87
C ALA A 87 -10.16 6.32 -4.69
N PHE A 88 -9.18 5.60 -4.13
CA PHE A 88 -8.30 6.14 -3.09
C PHE A 88 -7.41 7.27 -3.61
N GLN A 89 -6.97 7.20 -4.86
CA GLN A 89 -6.23 8.28 -5.49
C GLN A 89 -7.10 9.53 -5.70
N ARG A 90 -8.38 9.36 -6.03
CA ARG A 90 -9.34 10.45 -6.18
C ARG A 90 -9.65 11.11 -4.83
N SER A 91 -9.88 10.30 -3.80
CA SER A 91 -10.25 10.77 -2.46
C SER A 91 -9.50 9.95 -1.39
N PRO A 92 -8.33 10.43 -0.93
CA PRO A 92 -7.54 9.79 0.12
C PRO A 92 -8.32 9.53 1.42
N ASP A 93 -9.26 10.43 1.75
CA ASP A 93 -10.08 10.40 2.97
C ASP A 93 -10.84 9.07 3.13
N PHE A 94 -11.14 8.37 2.02
CA PHE A 94 -11.75 7.05 2.05
C PHE A 94 -10.96 6.04 2.88
N ILE A 95 -9.63 6.14 2.94
CA ILE A 95 -8.81 5.24 3.76
C ILE A 95 -9.09 5.45 5.25
N ALA A 96 -9.24 6.70 5.68
CA ALA A 96 -9.59 7.02 7.06
C ALA A 96 -11.01 6.56 7.41
N LEU A 97 -11.97 6.78 6.50
CA LEU A 97 -13.37 6.39 6.67
C LEU A 97 -13.55 4.87 6.69
N LEU A 98 -12.77 4.15 5.87
CA LEU A 98 -12.88 2.70 5.67
C LEU A 98 -11.80 1.92 6.43
N LYS A 99 -11.17 2.52 7.45
CA LYS A 99 -10.12 1.90 8.26
C LYS A 99 -10.48 0.49 8.74
N LYS A 100 -11.69 0.30 9.27
CA LYS A 100 -12.16 -1.00 9.76
C LYS A 100 -12.33 -2.03 8.64
N PRO A 101 -13.13 -1.78 7.58
CA PRO A 101 -13.18 -2.66 6.42
C PRO A 101 -11.82 -3.02 5.82
N ILE A 102 -10.89 -2.06 5.76
CA ILE A 102 -9.54 -2.27 5.26
C ILE A 102 -8.77 -3.25 6.17
N MET A 103 -8.76 -3.00 7.48
CA MET A 103 -8.06 -3.87 8.43
C MET A 103 -8.63 -5.28 8.50
N ASP A 104 -9.96 -5.43 8.39
CA ASP A 104 -10.62 -6.74 8.31
C ASP A 104 -10.09 -7.54 7.11
N ARG A 105 -9.88 -6.89 5.95
CA ARG A 105 -9.32 -7.56 4.76
C ARG A 105 -7.83 -7.90 4.90
N LEU A 106 -7.06 -7.12 5.65
CA LEU A 106 -5.67 -7.43 5.96
C LEU A 106 -5.56 -8.66 6.88
N ALA A 107 -6.47 -8.80 7.86
CA ALA A 107 -6.50 -9.96 8.75
C ALA A 107 -6.78 -11.27 7.99
N GLU A 108 -7.58 -11.20 6.92
CA GLU A 108 -7.92 -12.35 6.06
C GLU A 108 -6.89 -12.63 4.94
N ALA A 109 -5.74 -11.94 4.91
CA ALA A 109 -4.80 -12.01 3.79
C ALA A 109 -4.28 -13.43 3.49
N TYR A 110 -4.16 -14.27 4.53
CA TYR A 110 -3.57 -15.61 4.42
C TYR A 110 -4.56 -16.70 4.01
N ASP A 111 -5.85 -16.39 3.89
CA ASP A 111 -6.89 -17.37 3.55
C ASP A 111 -6.83 -17.81 2.09
N SER A 112 -6.48 -16.90 1.16
CA SER A 112 -6.41 -17.22 -0.27
C SER A 112 -5.49 -16.23 -1.01
N PRO A 113 -4.91 -16.62 -2.17
CA PRO A 113 -4.05 -15.73 -2.96
C PRO A 113 -4.79 -14.47 -3.46
N ALA A 114 -6.10 -14.56 -3.68
CA ALA A 114 -6.91 -13.41 -4.08
C ALA A 114 -7.12 -12.40 -2.94
N LYS A 115 -7.30 -12.89 -1.71
CA LYS A 115 -7.38 -12.05 -0.50
C LYS A 115 -6.02 -11.43 -0.19
N MET A 116 -4.94 -12.19 -0.36
CA MET A 116 -3.57 -11.71 -0.24
C MET A 116 -3.30 -10.52 -1.17
N GLU A 117 -3.64 -10.63 -2.46
CA GLU A 117 -3.38 -9.54 -3.41
C GLU A 117 -4.18 -8.28 -3.06
N LEU A 118 -5.45 -8.43 -2.67
CA LEU A 118 -6.24 -7.31 -2.16
C LEU A 118 -5.58 -6.66 -0.92
N ALA A 119 -5.18 -7.46 0.07
CA ALA A 119 -4.54 -6.97 1.28
C ALA A 119 -3.25 -6.19 0.99
N LEU A 120 -2.45 -6.62 0.01
CA LEU A 120 -1.26 -5.91 -0.43
C LEU A 120 -1.59 -4.53 -1.02
N GLN A 121 -2.59 -4.45 -1.90
CA GLN A 121 -3.01 -3.19 -2.50
C GLN A 121 -3.58 -2.23 -1.45
N LEU A 122 -4.35 -2.74 -0.49
CA LEU A 122 -4.87 -1.94 0.62
C LEU A 122 -3.75 -1.44 1.55
N CYS A 123 -2.79 -2.31 1.88
CA CYS A 123 -1.63 -1.93 2.70
C CYS A 123 -0.78 -0.86 2.00
N TRP A 124 -0.56 -1.02 0.69
CA TRP A 124 0.10 0.00 -0.13
C TRP A 124 -0.66 1.33 -0.09
N ALA A 125 -2.00 1.30 -0.27
CA ALA A 125 -2.83 2.50 -0.28
C ALA A 125 -2.76 3.25 1.06
N ILE A 126 -2.78 2.54 2.20
CA ILE A 126 -2.58 3.15 3.53
C ILE A 126 -1.30 3.98 3.56
N GLY A 127 -0.17 3.41 3.10
CA GLY A 127 1.11 4.10 3.09
C GLY A 127 1.15 5.25 2.08
N GLU A 128 0.70 5.02 0.86
CA GLU A 128 0.75 6.00 -0.23
C GLU A 128 -0.02 7.29 0.07
N HIS A 129 -1.17 7.15 0.72
CA HIS A 129 -2.08 8.25 0.99
C HIS A 129 -2.02 8.72 2.45
N GLY A 130 -0.98 8.36 3.20
CA GLY A 130 -0.80 8.82 4.57
C GLY A 130 -1.96 8.45 5.50
N GLY A 131 -2.63 7.31 5.28
CA GLY A 131 -3.74 6.85 6.11
C GLY A 131 -5.01 7.70 6.02
N GLY A 132 -5.17 8.50 4.96
CA GLY A 132 -6.30 9.40 4.77
C GLY A 132 -5.90 10.84 4.44
N GLY A 133 -4.62 11.19 4.55
CA GLY A 133 -4.12 12.54 4.31
C GLY A 133 -3.90 13.34 5.60
N ALA A 134 -3.47 14.61 5.46
CA ALA A 134 -2.97 15.44 6.56
C ALA A 134 -4.02 15.77 7.63
N SER A 135 -5.30 15.81 7.25
CA SER A 135 -6.44 16.04 8.15
C SER A 135 -6.76 14.85 9.05
N HIS A 136 -6.32 13.64 8.70
CA HIS A 136 -6.76 12.38 9.32
C HIS A 136 -5.71 11.76 10.25
N LYS A 137 -5.09 12.57 11.12
CA LYS A 137 -4.01 12.14 12.04
C LYS A 137 -4.41 10.99 12.96
N ASP A 138 -5.62 11.03 13.52
CA ASP A 138 -6.08 9.99 14.45
C ASP A 138 -6.31 8.65 13.73
N ALA A 139 -6.89 8.70 12.53
CA ALA A 139 -7.05 7.51 11.70
C ALA A 139 -5.69 6.95 11.26
N ALA A 140 -4.75 7.81 10.88
CA ALA A 140 -3.39 7.39 10.53
C ALA A 140 -2.65 6.74 11.72
N ARG A 141 -2.86 7.26 12.95
CA ARG A 141 -2.32 6.65 14.17
C ARG A 141 -2.94 5.27 14.42
N GLU A 142 -4.25 5.13 14.36
CA GLU A 142 -4.91 3.82 14.52
C GLU A 142 -4.46 2.81 13.45
N LEU A 143 -4.36 3.24 12.18
CA LEU A 143 -3.86 2.38 11.10
C LEU A 143 -2.41 1.96 11.36
N PHE A 144 -1.55 2.88 11.83
CA PHE A 144 -0.19 2.57 12.24
C PHE A 144 -0.16 1.50 13.35
N GLU A 145 -0.99 1.66 14.38
CA GLU A 145 -1.08 0.72 15.51
C GLU A 145 -1.50 -0.68 15.06
N ASN A 146 -2.50 -0.76 14.19
CA ASN A 146 -2.96 -2.03 13.64
C ASN A 146 -1.91 -2.69 12.74
N LEU A 147 -1.19 -1.91 11.93
CA LEU A 147 -0.08 -2.41 11.11
C LEU A 147 1.10 -2.88 11.96
N GLU A 148 1.42 -2.15 13.04
CA GLU A 148 2.43 -2.54 14.01
C GLU A 148 2.07 -3.85 14.73
N LEU A 149 0.80 -3.99 15.15
CA LEU A 149 0.30 -5.22 15.74
C LEU A 149 0.44 -6.40 14.78
N LEU A 150 -0.04 -6.25 13.54
CA LEU A 150 0.09 -7.27 12.49
C LEU A 150 1.55 -7.65 12.26
N LEU A 151 2.46 -6.68 12.25
CA LEU A 151 3.90 -6.92 12.12
C LEU A 151 4.43 -7.78 13.27
N TYR A 152 4.10 -7.44 14.53
CA TYR A 152 4.59 -8.18 15.69
C TYR A 152 3.97 -9.57 15.84
N GLU A 153 2.68 -9.73 15.57
CA GLU A 153 2.01 -11.04 15.58
C GLU A 153 2.68 -12.00 14.60
N ASN A 154 2.97 -11.52 13.39
CA ASN A 154 3.62 -12.32 12.37
C ASN A 154 5.09 -12.62 12.70
N LEU A 155 5.81 -11.69 13.34
CA LEU A 155 7.15 -11.97 13.86
C LEU A 155 7.10 -13.02 14.98
N SER A 156 6.19 -12.90 15.95
CA SER A 156 6.04 -13.85 17.04
C SER A 156 5.61 -15.25 16.57
N SER A 157 4.77 -15.32 15.52
CA SER A 157 4.31 -16.58 14.94
C SER A 157 5.43 -17.42 14.30
N SER A 158 6.59 -16.82 14.03
CA SER A 158 7.78 -17.55 13.59
C SER A 158 8.52 -18.27 14.74
N VAL A 159 8.16 -17.99 16.00
CA VAL A 159 8.81 -18.52 17.22
C VAL A 159 7.96 -19.55 17.97
N GLY A 160 6.64 -19.60 17.76
CA GLY A 160 5.76 -20.47 18.55
C GLY A 160 4.62 -21.08 17.75
N LEU A 161 4.63 -22.41 17.66
CA LEU A 161 3.45 -23.27 17.48
C LEU A 161 2.55 -22.96 16.27
N ARG A 162 3.01 -23.37 15.09
CA ARG A 162 2.10 -23.83 14.03
C ARG A 162 2.58 -25.18 13.49
N GLN A 163 2.86 -26.10 14.41
CA GLN A 163 2.88 -27.52 14.10
C GLN A 163 1.42 -27.97 13.99
N GLU A 164 1.16 -28.87 13.04
CA GLU A 164 -0.14 -29.45 12.69
C GLU A 164 -0.93 -28.72 11.59
N ALA A 165 -0.47 -28.91 10.35
CA ALA A 165 -1.19 -29.75 9.41
C ALA A 165 -0.20 -30.24 8.35
N SER A 166 -0.34 -31.48 7.91
CA SER A 166 0.43 -32.17 6.87
C SER A 166 0.38 -31.42 5.53
N VAL A 167 1.15 -30.34 5.42
CA VAL A 167 1.26 -29.50 4.24
C VAL A 167 2.66 -29.73 3.66
N GLY A 168 2.73 -30.20 2.42
CA GLY A 168 4.01 -30.49 1.77
C GLY A 168 4.97 -29.28 1.78
N PRO A 169 6.29 -29.52 1.71
CA PRO A 169 7.33 -28.48 1.87
C PRO A 169 7.14 -27.27 0.93
N ASP A 170 6.60 -27.50 -0.26
CA ASP A 170 6.34 -26.43 -1.24
C ASP A 170 5.24 -25.45 -0.80
N SER A 171 4.20 -25.94 -0.14
CA SER A 171 3.10 -25.10 0.31
C SER A 171 3.45 -24.32 1.58
N GLU A 172 4.32 -24.86 2.45
CA GLU A 172 4.91 -24.07 3.54
C GLU A 172 5.80 -22.94 3.02
N ASN A 173 6.65 -23.22 2.02
CA ASN A 173 7.55 -22.21 1.44
C ASN A 173 6.77 -21.11 0.73
N TYR A 174 5.71 -21.47 -0.01
CA TYR A 174 4.80 -20.49 -0.62
C TYR A 174 4.17 -19.58 0.43
N ARG A 175 3.70 -20.14 1.54
CA ARG A 175 3.08 -19.39 2.65
C ARG A 175 4.07 -18.47 3.37
N LYS A 176 5.28 -18.95 3.65
CA LYS A 176 6.36 -18.12 4.24
C LYS A 176 6.74 -16.98 3.29
N SER A 177 6.76 -17.24 1.98
CA SER A 177 7.04 -16.23 0.97
C SER A 177 5.92 -15.19 0.82
N SER A 178 4.65 -15.60 0.88
CA SER A 178 3.53 -14.65 0.87
C SER A 178 3.53 -13.81 2.15
N GLN A 179 3.75 -14.41 3.31
CA GLN A 179 3.85 -13.70 4.60
C GLN A 179 4.92 -12.62 4.57
N SER A 180 6.14 -12.95 4.16
CA SER A 180 7.23 -11.97 4.03
C SER A 180 6.93 -10.88 2.99
N ARG A 181 6.20 -11.19 1.90
CA ARG A 181 5.71 -10.18 0.95
C ARG A 181 4.74 -9.19 1.61
N LEU A 182 3.77 -9.64 2.41
CA LEU A 182 2.87 -8.73 3.15
C LEU A 182 3.63 -7.91 4.19
N LEU A 183 4.49 -8.53 4.99
CA LEU A 183 5.28 -7.81 5.99
C LEU A 183 6.19 -6.74 5.37
N CYS A 184 6.73 -7.02 4.19
CA CYS A 184 7.47 -6.06 3.39
C CYS A 184 6.62 -4.83 3.00
N PHE A 185 5.34 -5.02 2.67
CA PHE A 185 4.40 -3.92 2.43
C PHE A 185 4.07 -3.17 3.73
N VAL A 186 3.83 -3.89 4.82
CA VAL A 186 3.53 -3.32 6.15
C VAL A 186 4.67 -2.43 6.64
N VAL A 187 5.92 -2.90 6.56
CA VAL A 187 7.11 -2.11 6.89
C VAL A 187 7.21 -0.85 6.04
N THR A 188 6.84 -0.93 4.75
CA THR A 188 6.81 0.22 3.84
C THR A 188 5.70 1.21 4.23
N ALA A 189 4.51 0.71 4.54
CA ALA A 189 3.37 1.52 4.94
C ALA A 189 3.65 2.26 6.26
N ILE A 190 4.22 1.57 7.25
CA ILE A 190 4.69 2.16 8.51
C ILE A 190 5.69 3.30 8.23
N ALA A 191 6.65 3.07 7.34
CA ALA A 191 7.66 4.07 7.00
C ALA A 191 7.07 5.29 6.27
N LYS A 192 6.17 5.07 5.31
CA LYS A 192 5.46 6.14 4.61
C LYS A 192 4.54 6.93 5.55
N LEU A 193 3.76 6.26 6.39
CA LEU A 193 2.92 6.90 7.40
C LEU A 193 3.73 7.79 8.34
N ALA A 194 4.90 7.33 8.78
CA ALA A 194 5.79 8.09 9.65
C ALA A 194 6.51 9.25 8.95
N THR A 195 6.71 9.14 7.64
CA THR A 195 7.25 10.23 6.82
C THR A 195 6.20 11.31 6.60
N TYR A 196 4.94 10.89 6.40
CA TYR A 196 3.80 11.77 6.19
C TYR A 196 3.36 12.46 7.51
N HIS A 197 3.17 11.68 8.58
CA HIS A 197 2.78 12.13 9.92
C HIS A 197 3.98 12.04 10.87
N ARG A 198 4.72 13.14 11.01
CA ARG A 198 6.01 13.17 11.71
C ARG A 198 5.92 12.79 13.19
N GLU A 199 4.75 12.91 13.81
CA GLU A 199 4.50 12.45 15.18
C GLU A 199 4.66 10.92 15.34
N LEU A 200 4.48 10.15 14.27
CA LEU A 200 4.64 8.69 14.29
C LEU A 200 6.12 8.27 14.15
N LEU A 201 7.01 9.18 13.77
CA LEU A 201 8.40 8.87 13.44
C LEU A 201 9.19 8.21 14.59
N PRO A 202 9.14 8.68 15.85
CA PRO A 202 9.83 8.00 16.95
C PRO A 202 9.35 6.56 17.14
N ARG A 203 8.02 6.34 17.04
CA ARG A 203 7.40 5.02 17.18
C ARG A 203 7.77 4.10 16.02
N ALA A 204 7.79 4.61 14.79
CA ALA A 204 8.24 3.88 13.60
C ALA A 204 9.69 3.42 13.72
N ARG A 205 10.59 4.28 14.20
CA ARG A 205 11.99 3.90 14.44
C ARG A 205 12.12 2.79 15.49
N VAL A 206 11.33 2.85 16.57
CA VAL A 206 11.31 1.77 17.57
C VAL A 206 10.78 0.48 16.96
N SER A 207 9.67 0.54 16.22
CA SER A 207 9.01 -0.60 15.61
C SER A 207 9.90 -1.31 14.60
N LEU A 208 10.39 -0.58 13.59
CA LEU A 208 11.32 -1.10 12.60
C LEU A 208 12.65 -1.53 13.24
N GLY A 209 13.10 -0.82 14.29
CA GLY A 209 14.27 -1.19 15.08
C GLY A 209 14.14 -2.57 15.72
N LYS A 210 12.96 -2.93 16.22
CA LYS A 210 12.68 -4.28 16.74
C LYS A 210 12.74 -5.32 15.62
N VAL A 211 12.17 -5.04 14.45
CA VAL A 211 12.27 -5.94 13.28
C VAL A 211 13.73 -6.16 12.88
N ALA A 212 14.52 -5.09 12.76
CA ALA A 212 15.91 -5.16 12.33
C ALA A 212 16.84 -5.86 13.34
N ARG A 213 16.46 -5.90 14.62
CA ARG A 213 17.16 -6.66 15.67
C ARG A 213 16.62 -8.08 15.84
N SER A 214 15.48 -8.39 15.25
CA SER A 214 14.85 -9.70 15.32
C SER A 214 15.63 -10.71 14.49
N ARG A 215 16.07 -11.81 15.10
CA ARG A 215 16.84 -12.88 14.40
C ARG A 215 15.96 -13.84 13.58
N ILE A 216 14.65 -13.69 13.70
CA ILE A 216 13.61 -14.62 13.21
C ILE A 216 12.87 -14.06 11.99
N SER A 217 13.13 -12.80 11.62
CA SER A 217 12.52 -12.20 10.44
C SER A 217 13.15 -12.74 9.15
N ASP A 218 12.31 -13.01 8.15
CA ASP A 218 12.74 -13.28 6.77
C ASP A 218 13.72 -12.18 6.29
N ALA A 219 14.79 -12.57 5.60
CA ALA A 219 15.86 -11.67 5.17
C ALA A 219 15.36 -10.47 4.36
N ARG A 220 14.28 -10.61 3.59
CA ARG A 220 13.67 -9.51 2.81
C ARG A 220 13.02 -8.48 3.72
N VAL A 221 12.28 -8.94 4.73
CA VAL A 221 11.60 -8.08 5.71
C VAL A 221 12.63 -7.35 6.57
N TRP A 222 13.65 -8.09 7.03
CA TRP A 222 14.77 -7.54 7.78
C TRP A 222 15.51 -6.45 7.00
N LYS A 223 15.91 -6.75 5.76
CA LYS A 223 16.65 -5.81 4.90
C LYS A 223 15.84 -4.54 4.71
N ARG A 224 14.55 -4.67 4.37
CA ARG A 224 13.66 -3.53 4.17
C ARG A 224 13.50 -2.67 5.42
N ALA A 225 13.34 -3.29 6.59
CA ALA A 225 13.26 -2.56 7.85
C ALA A 225 14.56 -1.80 8.14
N ARG A 226 15.71 -2.42 7.87
CA ARG A 226 17.04 -1.79 8.03
C ARG A 226 17.23 -0.62 7.08
N ASP A 227 16.86 -0.77 5.81
CA ASP A 227 16.96 0.28 4.79
C ASP A 227 16.12 1.49 5.20
N TYR A 228 14.87 1.30 5.65
CA TYR A 228 14.02 2.41 6.10
C TYR A 228 14.46 3.03 7.42
N LEU A 229 15.03 2.25 8.36
CA LEU A 229 15.64 2.84 9.55
C LEU A 229 16.80 3.77 9.20
N GLY A 230 17.66 3.35 8.26
CA GLY A 230 18.75 4.18 7.74
C GLY A 230 18.22 5.43 7.07
N LEU A 231 17.22 5.28 6.20
CA LEU A 231 16.60 6.39 5.47
C LEU A 231 15.93 7.40 6.41
N MET A 232 15.27 6.94 7.47
CA MET A 232 14.62 7.81 8.45
C MET A 232 15.62 8.70 9.22
N ASN A 233 16.92 8.45 9.18
CA ASN A 233 17.92 9.35 9.78
C ASN A 233 18.06 10.67 9.01
N ASP A 234 17.69 10.68 7.72
CA ASP A 234 17.67 11.87 6.89
C ASP A 234 16.22 12.19 6.46
N PRO A 235 15.54 13.13 7.15
CA PRO A 235 14.16 13.46 6.84
C PRO A 235 13.93 13.99 5.43
N ALA A 236 14.91 14.67 4.83
CA ALA A 236 14.77 15.28 3.50
C ALA A 236 14.80 14.19 2.42
N ILE A 237 15.76 13.27 2.51
CA ILE A 237 15.84 12.13 1.59
C ILE A 237 14.64 11.18 1.81
N CYS A 238 14.26 10.94 3.08
CA CYS A 238 13.09 10.14 3.42
C CYS A 238 11.82 10.70 2.78
N LEU A 239 11.58 12.00 2.87
CA LEU A 239 10.43 12.65 2.23
C LEU A 239 10.51 12.60 0.69
N SER A 240 11.71 12.72 0.10
CA SER A 240 11.85 12.63 -1.35
C SER A 240 11.55 11.24 -1.91
N ILE A 241 11.79 10.18 -1.13
CA ILE A 241 11.63 8.78 -1.56
C ILE A 241 10.26 8.21 -1.14
N LEU A 242 9.84 8.48 0.09
CA LEU A 242 8.64 7.92 0.71
C LEU A 242 7.48 8.92 0.79
N GLY A 243 7.70 10.18 0.46
CA GLY A 243 6.66 11.19 0.44
C GLY A 243 5.57 10.90 -0.61
N PRO A 244 4.41 11.57 -0.49
CA PRO A 244 3.28 11.33 -1.37
C PRO A 244 3.63 11.66 -2.83
N SER A 245 3.26 10.77 -3.76
CA SER A 245 3.54 10.92 -5.19
C SER A 245 2.84 12.12 -5.83
N ARG A 246 1.77 12.63 -5.20
CA ARG A 246 1.08 13.86 -5.59
C ARG A 246 0.93 14.76 -4.37
N PRO A 247 1.51 15.97 -4.38
CA PRO A 247 1.25 16.94 -3.32
C PRO A 247 -0.23 17.30 -3.34
N SER A 248 -0.88 17.26 -2.18
CA SER A 248 -2.15 17.96 -1.98
C SER A 248 -1.92 19.44 -2.32
N GLN A 249 -2.90 20.08 -2.96
CA GLN A 249 -2.84 21.51 -3.33
C GLN A 249 -2.51 22.46 -2.16
N HIS A 250 -2.54 21.97 -0.92
CA HIS A 250 -2.32 22.74 0.30
C HIS A 250 -0.91 22.61 0.92
N ASP A 251 -0.05 21.67 0.49
CA ASP A 251 1.30 21.53 1.05
C ASP A 251 2.35 22.26 0.19
N ILE A 252 2.44 23.58 0.40
CA ILE A 252 3.47 24.47 -0.19
C ILE A 252 4.86 24.30 0.49
N GLN A 253 5.01 23.43 1.49
CA GLN A 253 6.28 23.27 2.19
C GLN A 253 7.00 21.98 1.83
N LYS A 254 7.80 22.03 0.78
CA LYS A 254 8.91 21.11 0.60
C LYS A 254 10.24 21.86 0.67
N PRO A 255 11.04 21.69 1.73
CA PRO A 255 12.48 21.90 1.62
C PRO A 255 13.03 20.81 0.68
N GLY A 256 13.58 21.20 -0.47
CA GLY A 256 14.39 20.29 -1.30
C GLY A 256 13.70 19.54 -2.43
N THR A 257 12.55 19.99 -2.95
CA THR A 257 12.03 19.40 -4.21
C THR A 257 12.88 19.87 -5.38
N VAL A 258 13.72 19.00 -5.91
CA VAL A 258 14.33 19.24 -7.22
C VAL A 258 13.23 19.04 -8.27
N ASN A 259 12.80 20.15 -8.88
CA ASN A 259 11.92 20.10 -10.04
C ASN A 259 12.71 19.59 -11.24
N TRP A 260 12.73 18.27 -11.44
CA TRP A 260 13.46 17.63 -12.54
C TRP A 260 12.99 18.07 -13.93
N SER A 261 11.78 18.64 -14.06
CA SER A 261 11.28 19.21 -15.32
C SER A 261 11.98 20.51 -15.72
N GLU A 262 12.63 21.20 -14.77
CA GLU A 262 13.42 22.43 -14.99
C GLU A 262 14.94 22.20 -14.86
N GLY A 263 15.37 20.94 -14.73
CA GLY A 263 16.71 20.48 -14.34
C GLY A 263 17.89 20.86 -15.25
N GLY A 264 17.72 21.83 -16.16
CA GLY A 264 18.80 22.41 -16.96
C GLY A 264 19.06 23.91 -16.71
N ARG A 265 18.21 24.64 -15.98
CA ARG A 265 18.34 26.11 -15.86
C ARG A 265 18.33 26.71 -14.46
N LYS A 266 17.76 26.04 -13.45
CA LYS A 266 17.79 26.53 -12.06
C LYS A 266 17.94 25.38 -11.08
N MET A 267 19.05 25.39 -10.34
CA MET A 267 19.25 24.56 -9.16
C MET A 267 19.04 25.45 -7.94
N VAL A 268 17.89 25.31 -7.26
CA VAL A 268 17.69 25.93 -5.94
C VAL A 268 18.02 24.88 -4.90
N ALA A 269 19.31 24.76 -4.56
CA ALA A 269 19.74 23.99 -3.42
C ALA A 269 19.74 24.91 -2.19
N HIS A 270 18.79 24.71 -1.28
CA HIS A 270 18.93 25.23 0.08
C HIS A 270 19.95 24.35 0.80
N PHE A 271 21.24 24.63 0.57
CA PHE A 271 22.30 24.08 1.41
C PHE A 271 22.06 24.58 2.84
N PRO A 272 21.96 23.70 3.83
CA PRO A 272 21.90 24.13 5.21
C PRO A 272 23.26 24.76 5.55
N PHE A 273 23.26 26.06 5.82
CA PHE A 273 24.46 26.87 6.07
C PHE A 273 25.29 26.43 7.30
N TYR A 274 24.86 25.42 8.06
CA TYR A 274 25.60 24.91 9.21
C TYR A 274 26.77 23.97 8.86
N ILE A 275 26.97 23.61 7.59
CA ILE A 275 28.11 22.77 7.14
C ILE A 275 29.33 23.64 6.73
N LEU A 276 29.15 24.95 6.58
CA LEU A 276 30.27 25.88 6.37
C LEU A 276 30.76 26.35 7.74
N GLY A 277 31.85 25.75 8.20
CA GLY A 277 32.54 26.15 9.42
C GLY A 277 32.86 27.65 9.43
N ASP A 278 32.45 28.29 10.52
CA ASP A 278 33.21 29.31 11.24
C ASP A 278 33.86 30.44 10.41
N GLN A 279 33.10 31.12 9.56
CA GLN A 279 33.52 32.43 9.03
C GLN A 279 32.47 33.52 9.30
N LYS A 280 32.86 34.46 10.16
CA LYS A 280 32.09 35.67 10.51
C LYS A 280 31.91 36.57 9.28
N GLY A 281 30.66 36.79 8.87
CA GLY A 281 30.27 37.85 7.95
C GLY A 281 29.04 37.49 7.11
N PRO A 282 28.20 38.48 6.72
CA PRO A 282 27.06 38.23 5.84
C PRO A 282 27.55 37.78 4.45
N PRO A 283 26.93 36.77 3.81
CA PRO A 283 27.46 36.20 2.59
C PRO A 283 27.05 37.08 1.39
N PHE A 284 27.97 37.94 0.94
CA PHE A 284 27.93 38.50 -0.41
C PHE A 284 28.87 37.70 -1.31
N ARG A 285 28.43 36.51 -1.74
CA ARG A 285 28.97 35.86 -2.93
C ARG A 285 27.84 35.11 -3.64
N ASP A 286 27.49 35.58 -4.82
CA ASP A 286 26.74 34.80 -5.79
C ASP A 286 27.65 33.66 -6.25
N PHE A 287 27.38 32.45 -5.79
CA PHE A 287 28.10 31.26 -6.20
C PHE A 287 27.80 30.95 -7.67
N THR A 288 28.84 30.79 -8.49
CA THR A 288 28.70 30.35 -9.88
C THR A 288 29.04 28.87 -9.99
N ILE A 289 28.39 28.14 -10.91
CA ILE A 289 28.59 26.69 -11.09
C ILE A 289 30.05 26.33 -11.40
N SER A 290 30.81 27.28 -11.95
CA SER A 290 32.25 27.20 -12.17
C SER A 290 33.09 27.05 -10.90
N ASP A 291 32.54 27.35 -9.72
CA ASP A 291 33.21 27.21 -8.43
C ASP A 291 33.14 25.78 -7.88
N ILE A 292 32.24 24.94 -8.42
CA ILE A 292 31.98 23.56 -7.95
C ILE A 292 32.66 22.52 -8.84
N LEU A 293 32.88 22.84 -10.12
CA LEU A 293 33.49 21.91 -11.07
C LEU A 293 35.00 22.17 -11.17
N PRO A 294 35.87 21.14 -11.06
CA PRO A 294 37.29 21.31 -11.31
C PRO A 294 37.47 21.73 -12.78
N ARG A 295 38.14 22.87 -12.98
CA ARG A 295 38.59 23.28 -14.32
C ARG A 295 39.54 22.20 -14.85
N LYS A 296 39.29 21.75 -16.08
CA LYS A 296 40.27 20.96 -16.84
C LYS A 296 41.54 21.76 -17.03
#